data_AF-A0A0C2WPD3-F1
#
_entry.id   AF-A0A0C2WPD3-F1
#
_cell.length_a   1.000
_cell.length_b   1.000
_cell.length_c   1.000
_cell.angle_alpha   90.00
_cell.angle_beta   90.00
_cell.angle_gamma   90.00
#
_symmetry.space_group_name_H-M   'P 1'
#
loop_
_entity.id
_entity.type
_entity.pdbx_description
1 polymer ?
#
loop_
_entity_poly.entity_id
_entity_poly.type
_entity_poly.pdbx_seq_one_letter_code
_entity_poly.pdbx_strand_id
1 'polypeptide(L)'
;MSPSFYWFPSVVDWPGIDGVLVNGNDIYALQATIADTHRGPRDGLKKVWQTIGADVARLFTWHFVVVTDNKDLADKHTTDFGTRLDDVALGRRPHVKVLAWVCVPKSDV
;
A
#
# COMPACT_ATOMS: atom_id res chain seq x y z
N MET A 1 12.09 6.27 18.07
CA MET A 1 10.83 5.72 17.55
C MET A 1 9.97 6.89 17.09
N SER A 2 9.54 6.88 15.84
CA SER A 2 8.60 7.88 15.33
C SER A 2 7.18 7.58 15.85
N PRO A 3 6.39 8.58 16.24
CA PRO A 3 5.00 8.38 16.66
C PRO A 3 4.16 7.85 15.49
N SER A 4 3.19 6.99 15.76
CA SER A 4 2.26 6.48 14.74
C SER A 4 1.42 7.63 14.19
N PHE A 5 1.25 7.68 12.86
CA PHE A 5 0.46 8.71 12.21
C PHE A 5 -0.38 8.12 11.08
N TYR A 6 -1.53 8.76 10.84
CA TYR A 6 -2.40 8.46 9.73
C TYR A 6 -2.44 9.65 8.78
N TRP A 7 -2.20 9.38 7.50
CA TRP A 7 -2.35 10.36 6.45
C TRP A 7 -3.52 9.97 5.55
N PHE A 8 -4.59 10.76 5.65
CA PHE A 8 -5.68 10.73 4.70
C PHE A 8 -5.40 11.70 3.54
N PRO A 9 -5.39 11.23 2.28
CA PRO A 9 -5.19 12.09 1.12
C PRO A 9 -6.44 12.94 0.84
N SER A 10 -6.73 13.96 1.66
CA SER A 10 -7.75 14.97 1.31
C SER A 10 -7.21 16.05 0.36
N VAL A 11 -5.88 16.14 0.21
CA VAL A 11 -5.20 17.20 -0.56
C VAL A 11 -4.34 16.65 -1.72
N VAL A 12 -3.94 15.38 -1.68
CA VAL A 12 -3.01 14.79 -2.65
C VAL A 12 -3.59 13.51 -3.23
N ASP A 13 -3.92 13.50 -4.53
CA ASP A 13 -4.36 12.30 -5.22
C ASP A 13 -3.20 11.30 -5.40
N TRP A 14 -3.29 10.17 -4.69
CA TRP A 14 -2.42 9.00 -4.85
C TRP A 14 -3.18 7.87 -5.55
N PRO A 15 -2.97 7.66 -6.85
CA PRO A 15 -3.75 6.67 -7.61
C PRO A 15 -3.66 5.27 -7.01
N GLY A 16 -4.83 4.71 -6.66
CA GLY A 16 -4.94 3.37 -6.09
C GLY A 16 -4.53 3.27 -4.61
N ILE A 17 -4.32 4.40 -3.92
CA ILE A 17 -4.04 4.45 -2.48
C ILE A 17 -5.09 5.34 -1.80
N ASP A 18 -5.91 4.75 -0.94
CA ASP A 18 -6.96 5.44 -0.19
C ASP A 18 -6.45 6.03 1.14
N GLY A 19 -5.30 5.55 1.62
CA GLY A 19 -4.70 6.05 2.84
C GLY A 19 -3.29 5.54 3.08
N VAL A 20 -2.56 6.23 3.95
CA VAL A 20 -1.24 5.79 4.41
C VAL A 20 -1.19 5.79 5.94
N LEU A 21 -0.83 4.66 6.52
CA LEU A 21 -0.59 4.50 7.96
C LEU A 21 0.91 4.32 8.18
N VAL A 22 1.45 4.95 9.22
CA VAL A 22 2.82 4.70 9.67
C VAL A 22 2.80 4.25 11.12
N ASN A 23 3.50 3.14 11.38
CA ASN A 23 3.62 2.57 12.70
C ASN A 23 5.06 2.07 12.90
N GLY A 24 5.78 2.66 13.84
CA GLY A 24 7.19 2.32 14.07
C GLY A 24 8.04 2.55 12.81
N ASN A 25 8.60 1.48 12.25
CA ASN A 25 9.41 1.48 11.04
C ASN A 25 8.66 0.97 9.81
N ASP A 26 7.34 0.88 9.86
CA ASP A 26 6.53 0.36 8.77
C ASP A 26 5.59 1.44 8.20
N ILE A 27 5.51 1.50 6.88
CA ILE A 27 4.55 2.29 6.11
C ILE A 27 3.57 1.33 5.46
N TYR A 28 2.27 1.55 5.68
CA TYR A 28 1.18 0.80 5.08
C TYR A 28 0.40 1.71 4.14
N ALA A 29 0.52 1.48 2.83
CA ALA A 29 -0.32 2.12 1.84
C ALA A 29 -1.55 1.24 1.59
N LEU A 30 -2.75 1.77 1.81
CA LEU A 30 -3.99 1.02 1.80
C LEU A 30 -4.77 1.26 0.51
N GLN A 31 -5.39 0.20 0.00
CA GLN A 31 -6.43 0.26 -1.01
C GLN A 31 -7.66 -0.51 -0.50
N ALA A 32 -8.79 0.15 -0.38
CA ALA A 32 -10.07 -0.47 -0.07
C ALA A 32 -10.86 -0.68 -1.36
N THR A 33 -11.35 -1.90 -1.59
CA THR A 33 -12.02 -2.23 -2.84
C THR A 33 -13.10 -3.30 -2.69
N ILE A 34 -14.22 -3.08 -3.38
CA ILE A 34 -15.24 -4.11 -3.69
C ILE A 34 -15.20 -4.57 -5.15
N ALA A 35 -14.32 -3.99 -5.97
CA ALA A 35 -14.21 -4.29 -7.39
C ALA A 35 -13.16 -5.38 -7.67
N ASP A 36 -13.39 -6.10 -8.77
CA ASP A 36 -12.61 -7.24 -9.21
C ASP A 36 -11.34 -6.86 -10.00
N THR A 37 -11.26 -5.60 -10.45
CA THR A 37 -10.20 -5.06 -11.29
C THR A 37 -9.88 -3.63 -10.87
N HIS A 38 -8.59 -3.35 -10.67
CA HIS A 38 -8.11 -2.03 -10.28
C HIS A 38 -6.84 -1.60 -11.00
N ARG A 39 -6.75 -0.28 -11.19
CA ARG A 39 -5.48 0.37 -11.50
C ARG A 39 -4.51 0.02 -10.38
N GLY A 40 -3.36 -0.53 -10.75
CA GLY A 40 -2.39 -1.02 -9.76
C GLY A 40 -1.79 0.13 -8.95
N PRO A 41 -1.30 -0.14 -7.73
CA PRO A 41 -0.86 0.89 -6.79
C PRO A 41 0.49 1.53 -7.14
N ARG A 42 1.14 1.10 -8.23
CA ARG A 42 2.51 1.47 -8.58
C ARG A 42 2.75 2.99 -8.59
N ASP A 43 1.87 3.73 -9.24
CA ASP A 43 2.03 5.17 -9.39
C ASP A 43 1.68 5.90 -8.08
N GLY A 44 0.68 5.41 -7.33
CA GLY A 44 0.38 5.89 -5.99
C GLY A 44 1.56 5.70 -5.03
N LEU A 45 2.14 4.50 -4.96
CA LEU A 45 3.30 4.19 -4.12
C LEU A 45 4.52 5.08 -4.45
N LYS A 46 4.77 5.35 -5.73
CA LYS A 46 5.82 6.29 -6.15
C LYS A 46 5.55 7.72 -5.68
N LYS A 47 4.29 8.18 -5.73
CA LYS A 47 3.92 9.49 -5.21
C LYS A 47 4.12 9.55 -3.70
N VAL A 48 3.63 8.56 -2.94
CA VAL A 48 3.84 8.49 -1.48
C VAL A 48 5.33 8.54 -1.13
N TRP A 49 6.16 7.78 -1.85
CA TRP A 49 7.62 7.82 -1.71
C TRP A 49 8.22 9.21 -1.92
N GLN A 50 7.80 9.90 -2.99
CA GLN A 50 8.26 11.25 -3.29
C GLN A 50 7.83 12.25 -2.22
N THR A 51 6.60 12.10 -1.72
CA THR A 51 6.02 13.00 -0.73
C THR A 51 6.69 12.87 0.65
N ILE A 52 7.02 11.65 1.08
CA ILE A 52 7.78 11.42 2.33
C ILE A 52 9.24 11.90 2.18
N GLY A 53 9.75 11.93 0.96
CA GLY A 53 11.15 12.22 0.66
C GLY A 53 11.99 10.94 0.70
N ALA A 54 12.82 10.76 -0.33
CA ALA A 54 13.50 9.49 -0.58
C ALA A 54 14.42 9.05 0.56
N ASP A 55 15.07 9.97 1.26
CA ASP A 55 16.01 9.64 2.34
C ASP A 55 15.29 9.13 3.59
N VAL A 56 14.15 9.73 3.92
CA VAL A 56 13.29 9.29 5.02
C VAL A 56 12.59 7.99 4.65
N ALA A 57 11.99 7.93 3.47
CA ALA A 57 11.24 6.77 2.97
C ALA A 57 12.05 5.46 2.95
N ARG A 58 13.37 5.54 2.74
CA ARG A 58 14.29 4.38 2.76
C ARG A 58 14.44 3.73 4.15
N LEU A 59 14.12 4.45 5.21
CA LEU A 59 14.28 3.96 6.58
C LEU A 59 13.13 3.05 7.03
N PHE A 60 12.09 2.93 6.20
CA PHE A 60 10.87 2.20 6.52
C PHE A 60 10.73 0.93 5.68
N THR A 61 10.08 -0.08 6.25
CA THR A 61 9.51 -1.20 5.51
C THR A 61 8.23 -0.75 4.82
N TRP A 62 8.05 -1.12 3.56
CA TRP A 62 6.88 -0.73 2.78
C TRP A 62 5.91 -1.90 2.64
N HIS A 63 4.66 -1.65 3.01
CA HIS A 63 3.55 -2.57 2.91
C HIS A 63 2.48 -1.95 2.01
N PHE A 64 1.94 -2.75 1.11
CA PHE A 64 0.73 -2.45 0.39
C PHE A 64 -0.38 -3.38 0.88
N VAL A 65 -1.47 -2.82 1.37
CA VAL A 65 -2.57 -3.55 1.99
C VAL A 65 -3.83 -3.35 1.18
N VAL A 66 -4.41 -4.43 0.70
CA VAL A 66 -5.72 -4.43 0.02
C VAL A 66 -6.77 -4.91 1.01
N VAL A 67 -7.81 -4.10 1.20
CA VAL A 67 -8.97 -4.44 2.01
C VAL A 67 -10.13 -4.77 1.07
N THR A 68 -10.64 -5.99 1.13
CA THR A 68 -11.77 -6.46 0.31
C THR A 68 -12.97 -6.82 1.18
N ASP A 69 -14.16 -6.85 0.60
CA ASP A 69 -15.40 -7.20 1.32
C ASP A 69 -15.63 -8.71 1.46
N ASN A 70 -15.01 -9.52 0.60
CA ASN A 70 -15.17 -10.97 0.63
C ASN A 70 -13.87 -11.72 0.33
N LYS A 71 -13.87 -13.01 0.71
CA LYS A 71 -12.71 -13.90 0.63
C LYS A 71 -12.33 -14.27 -0.81
N ASP A 72 -13.30 -14.47 -1.69
CA ASP A 72 -13.04 -14.84 -3.07
C ASP A 72 -12.28 -13.72 -3.81
N LEU A 73 -12.66 -12.46 -3.55
CA LEU A 73 -11.90 -11.30 -4.02
C LEU A 73 -10.53 -11.21 -3.36
N ALA A 74 -10.42 -11.53 -2.07
CA ALA A 74 -9.13 -11.49 -1.36
C ALA A 74 -8.12 -12.47 -1.98
N ASP A 75 -8.55 -13.70 -2.28
CA ASP A 75 -7.71 -14.74 -2.86
C ASP A 75 -7.27 -14.36 -4.29
N LYS A 76 -8.18 -13.82 -5.10
CA LYS A 76 -7.87 -13.28 -6.43
C LYS A 76 -6.84 -12.15 -6.36
N HIS A 77 -7.08 -11.15 -5.51
CA HIS A 77 -6.18 -10.01 -5.34
C HIS A 77 -4.82 -10.40 -4.78
N THR A 78 -4.74 -11.44 -3.94
CA THR A 78 -3.46 -11.95 -3.42
C THR A 78 -2.56 -12.45 -4.55
N THR A 79 -3.14 -13.18 -5.51
CA THR A 79 -2.40 -13.71 -6.66
C THR A 79 -2.00 -12.59 -7.63
N ASP A 80 -2.93 -11.69 -7.94
CA ASP A 80 -2.70 -10.59 -8.88
C ASP A 80 -1.68 -9.58 -8.35
N PHE A 81 -1.78 -9.18 -7.09
CA PHE A 81 -0.88 -8.18 -6.51
C PHE A 81 0.47 -8.76 -6.09
N GLY A 82 0.54 -10.03 -5.68
CA GLY A 82 1.82 -10.71 -5.45
C GLY A 82 2.73 -10.62 -6.68
N THR A 83 2.15 -10.88 -7.86
CA THR A 83 2.88 -10.81 -9.15
C THR A 83 3.17 -9.37 -9.58
N ARG A 84 2.19 -8.46 -9.45
CA ARG A 84 2.32 -7.07 -9.94
C ARG A 84 3.24 -6.20 -9.08
N LEU A 85 3.45 -6.54 -7.81
CA LEU A 85 4.25 -5.75 -6.87
C LEU A 85 5.72 -6.17 -6.82
N ASP A 86 6.08 -7.35 -7.31
CA ASP A 86 7.48 -7.74 -7.47
C ASP A 86 8.24 -6.77 -8.42
N ASP A 87 7.53 -6.17 -9.37
CA ASP A 87 8.06 -5.12 -10.27
C ASP A 87 8.00 -3.69 -9.69
N VAL A 88 7.34 -3.50 -8.54
CA VAL A 88 7.23 -2.19 -7.87
C VAL A 88 8.38 -2.02 -6.89
N ALA A 89 9.52 -1.69 -7.48
CA ALA A 89 10.72 -1.27 -6.78
C ALA A 89 10.69 0.26 -6.53
N LEU A 90 10.73 0.68 -5.27
CA LEU A 90 10.84 2.11 -4.91
C LEU A 90 12.31 2.55 -4.79
N GLY A 91 12.60 3.78 -5.24
CA GLY A 91 13.97 4.33 -5.25
C GLY A 91 14.84 3.85 -6.43
N ARG A 92 16.02 4.47 -6.60
CA ARG A 92 16.92 4.23 -7.74
C ARG A 92 18.03 3.19 -7.54
N ARG A 93 18.26 2.70 -6.30
CA ARG A 93 19.12 1.57 -5.86
C ARG A 93 19.62 1.80 -4.41
N PRO A 94 19.75 0.74 -3.58
CA PRO A 94 19.00 -0.51 -3.74
C PRO A 94 17.51 -0.20 -3.79
N HIS A 95 16.75 -1.02 -4.52
CA HIS A 95 15.31 -0.86 -4.58
C HIS A 95 14.70 -1.29 -3.25
N VAL A 96 13.77 -0.49 -2.74
CA VAL A 96 12.95 -0.90 -1.59
C VAL A 96 11.80 -1.75 -2.13
N LYS A 97 11.74 -2.99 -1.66
CA LYS A 97 10.65 -3.92 -1.98
C LYS A 97 9.41 -3.52 -1.20
N VAL A 98 8.25 -3.65 -1.84
CA VAL A 98 6.94 -3.47 -1.20
C VAL A 98 6.34 -4.85 -0.92
N LEU A 99 5.93 -5.09 0.32
CA LEU A 99 5.27 -6.32 0.75
C LEU A 99 3.76 -6.21 0.56
N ALA A 100 3.14 -7.17 -0.13
CA ALA A 100 1.72 -7.17 -0.41
C ALA A 100 0.93 -7.96 0.63
N TRP A 101 -0.19 -7.42 1.07
CA TRP A 101 -1.12 -8.06 2.00
C TRP A 101 -2.53 -7.86 1.50
N VAL A 102 -3.39 -8.85 1.71
CA VAL A 102 -4.82 -8.73 1.43
C VAL A 102 -5.58 -9.18 2.66
N CYS A 103 -6.61 -8.43 3.05
CA CYS A 103 -7.43 -8.75 4.21
C CYS A 103 -8.92 -8.52 3.94
N VAL A 104 -9.74 -9.32 4.62
CA VAL A 104 -11.19 -9.18 4.67
C VAL A 104 -11.54 -8.73 6.09
N PRO A 105 -12.24 -7.60 6.28
CA PRO A 105 -12.74 -7.21 7.59
C PRO A 105 -13.65 -8.31 8.14
N LYS A 106 -13.49 -8.65 9.42
CA LYS A 106 -14.47 -9.53 10.08
C LYS A 106 -15.80 -8.78 10.18
N SER A 107 -16.86 -9.40 9.67
CA SER A 107 -18.23 -8.94 9.90
C SER A 107 -18.70 -9.51 11.23
N ASP A 108 -18.86 -8.65 12.24
CA ASP A 108 -19.46 -9.01 13.52
C ASP A 108 -20.99 -8.82 13.47
N VAL A 109 -21.66 -9.51 12.54
CA VAL A 109 -23.13 -9.53 12.42
C VAL A 109 -23.67 -10.88 12.82
#